data_AF-A0A328DIE2-F1
#
_entry.id   AF-A0A328DIE2-F1
#
_cell.length_a   1.000
_cell.length_b   1.000
_cell.length_c   1.000
_cell.angle_alpha   90.00
_cell.angle_beta   90.00
_cell.angle_gamma   90.00
#
_symmetry.space_group_name_H-M   'P 1'
#
loop_
_entity.id
_entity.type
_entity.pdbx_description
1 polymer ?
#
loop_
_entity_poly.entity_id
_entity_poly.type
_entity_poly.pdbx_seq_one_letter_code
_entity_poly.pdbx_strand_id
1 'polypeptide(L)'
;MATASHSLQHLYVSSSSSSCSDSKPFKSPISFSSRIRPVTLKSLEPNRRAFSSRQNLVARACISMEVDISLSPRVNSVKPSKTVAITDQATALVQAGVPVIRLAAGEPDFDTPAPIAEAGINAIREGYTRYTPNAGTLELRSAICHKLKEENGISYTPDQILVSNGAKQSILQAVLAVCSPGDEVLIPAPFWVSYMEMARLADANPVIIPTNLSDNFIMDPGLLESMLTEKSRLLILCSPSNPTGSVYPKKVLEDIAKIVARHPRLLVLSDEIYEHIIYSPATHTSFASLPGMYERTLTVNGFSKAFAMTGWRLGYIAGPKHFVAACNKIQSHSTSGASSIAQKAGLAALGLGYAGGEAVATMVKAFRERRDFLVKSFGEIEGVKFSEPQGAFYLFIDLSTYYGTDVAGFGIVNDSESMCRYLLDKAQVALVPGGAFGDDTCIRISYAASLPSLQAAVSRIRNALLSLRPV
;
A
#
# COMPACT_ATOMS: atom_id res chain seq x y z
N MET A 1 32.28 9.68 -47.72
CA MET A 1 31.97 10.54 -48.87
C MET A 1 30.53 10.28 -49.29
N ALA A 2 29.76 11.37 -49.46
CA ALA A 2 28.44 11.52 -50.10
C ALA A 2 27.25 10.68 -49.56
N THR A 3 26.37 11.21 -48.69
CA THR A 3 25.22 12.13 -48.91
C THR A 3 24.09 11.59 -49.78
N ALA A 4 22.90 11.40 -49.19
CA ALA A 4 21.62 11.84 -49.75
C ALA A 4 20.52 11.83 -48.67
N SER A 5 19.93 13.00 -48.47
CA SER A 5 18.71 13.28 -47.73
C SER A 5 17.48 12.95 -48.58
N HIS A 6 16.36 12.56 -47.97
CA HIS A 6 15.04 13.00 -48.44
C HIS A 6 13.96 12.94 -47.36
N SER A 7 13.22 14.05 -47.34
CA SER A 7 12.02 14.42 -46.59
C SER A 7 10.80 13.58 -46.94
N LEU A 8 9.94 13.30 -45.96
CA LEU A 8 8.56 12.86 -46.20
C LEU A 8 7.56 13.81 -45.53
N GLN A 9 6.64 14.29 -46.37
CA GLN A 9 5.61 15.28 -46.10
C GLN A 9 4.40 14.68 -45.36
N HIS A 10 3.74 15.56 -44.61
CA HIS A 10 2.43 15.39 -43.99
C HIS A 10 1.33 15.02 -45.00
N LEU A 11 0.49 14.06 -44.63
CA LEU A 11 -0.84 13.86 -45.21
C LEU A 11 -1.91 14.09 -44.14
N TYR A 12 -2.58 15.24 -44.26
CA TYR A 12 -3.84 15.56 -43.60
C TYR A 12 -4.97 14.84 -44.35
N VAL A 13 -5.86 14.15 -43.62
CA VAL A 13 -7.15 13.70 -44.15
C VAL A 13 -8.25 14.42 -43.38
N SER A 14 -9.00 15.23 -44.10
CA SER A 14 -10.23 15.88 -43.69
C SER A 14 -11.40 14.89 -43.75
N SER A 15 -12.28 14.90 -42.74
CA SER A 15 -13.66 14.45 -42.93
C SER A 15 -14.61 15.34 -42.14
N SER A 16 -15.64 15.78 -42.84
CA SER A 16 -16.60 16.80 -42.48
C SER A 16 -17.79 16.24 -41.70
N SER A 17 -18.18 17.03 -40.70
CA SER A 17 -19.48 17.16 -40.01
C SER A 17 -20.72 16.42 -40.55
N SER A 18 -21.41 15.74 -39.64
CA SER A 18 -22.88 15.81 -39.53
C SER A 18 -23.28 15.86 -38.05
N SER A 19 -24.11 16.83 -37.71
CA SER A 19 -24.49 17.23 -36.36
C SER A 19 -25.82 16.61 -35.93
N CYS A 20 -25.89 16.12 -34.70
CA CYS A 20 -27.12 16.10 -33.89
C CYS A 20 -26.75 16.50 -32.46
N SER A 21 -27.18 17.71 -32.11
CA SER A 21 -27.10 18.35 -30.82
C SER A 21 -28.19 17.83 -29.88
N ASP A 22 -27.82 17.48 -28.65
CA ASP A 22 -28.63 17.78 -27.45
C ASP A 22 -27.85 17.43 -26.18
N SER A 23 -27.26 18.43 -25.52
CA SER A 23 -27.05 18.40 -24.07
C SER A 23 -26.97 19.81 -23.50
N LYS A 24 -27.91 20.11 -22.59
CA LYS A 24 -28.01 21.36 -21.84
C LYS A 24 -26.90 21.44 -20.77
N PRO A 25 -26.26 22.60 -20.54
CA PRO A 25 -25.44 22.80 -19.36
C PRO A 25 -26.29 23.31 -18.19
N PHE A 26 -26.14 22.67 -17.02
CA PHE A 26 -26.63 23.17 -15.74
C PHE A 26 -25.87 24.45 -15.36
N LYS A 27 -26.59 25.57 -15.26
CA LYS A 27 -26.18 26.75 -14.48
C LYS A 27 -27.39 27.27 -13.71
N SER A 28 -27.35 27.18 -12.38
CA SER A 28 -28.19 27.96 -11.49
C SER A 28 -27.64 29.38 -11.38
N PRO A 29 -28.51 30.41 -11.36
CA PRO A 29 -28.53 31.23 -10.13
C PRO A 29 -29.94 31.71 -9.73
N ILE A 30 -30.15 31.67 -8.40
CA ILE A 30 -30.74 32.70 -7.53
C ILE A 30 -32.06 33.37 -7.99
N SER A 31 -33.10 33.13 -7.19
CA SER A 31 -34.45 33.66 -7.30
C SER A 31 -34.57 35.14 -6.94
N PHE A 32 -35.49 35.84 -7.62
CA PHE A 32 -36.25 36.96 -7.03
C PHE A 32 -37.72 36.88 -7.46
N SER A 33 -38.61 37.02 -6.49
CA SER A 33 -40.07 36.94 -6.62
C SER A 33 -40.70 38.22 -7.18
N SER A 34 -41.74 38.10 -8.01
CA SER A 34 -42.91 38.99 -7.92
C SER A 34 -44.14 38.37 -8.58
N ARG A 35 -45.28 38.58 -7.93
CA ARG A 35 -46.62 38.06 -8.23
C ARG A 35 -47.22 38.78 -9.43
N ILE A 36 -48.06 38.11 -10.23
CA ILE A 36 -49.33 38.62 -10.78
C ILE A 36 -50.22 37.42 -11.20
N ARG A 37 -51.52 37.50 -10.87
CA ARG A 37 -52.58 36.50 -11.08
C ARG A 37 -53.04 36.43 -12.55
N PRO A 38 -53.48 35.27 -13.07
CA PRO A 38 -54.15 35.19 -14.37
C PRO A 38 -55.68 35.30 -14.24
N VAL A 39 -56.27 36.06 -15.16
CA VAL A 39 -57.71 36.22 -15.38
C VAL A 39 -58.24 35.06 -16.23
N THR A 40 -59.43 34.58 -15.90
CA THR A 40 -60.14 33.47 -16.52
C THR A 40 -61.04 33.95 -17.67
N LEU A 41 -61.17 33.16 -18.74
CA LEU A 41 -62.28 33.27 -19.69
C LEU A 41 -62.76 31.89 -20.16
N LYS A 42 -64.05 31.67 -19.90
CA LYS A 42 -64.93 30.52 -20.14
C LYS A 42 -65.08 30.24 -21.65
N SER A 43 -64.98 28.98 -22.11
CA SER A 43 -66.01 27.93 -22.25
C SER A 43 -66.48 27.78 -23.69
N LEU A 44 -66.65 26.54 -24.16
CA LEU A 44 -67.86 26.01 -24.83
C LEU A 44 -67.53 24.64 -25.46
N GLU A 45 -68.15 23.58 -24.94
CA GLU A 45 -68.35 22.32 -25.66
C GLU A 45 -69.57 22.43 -26.58
N PRO A 46 -69.67 21.58 -27.62
CA PRO A 46 -70.84 20.72 -27.66
C PRO A 46 -70.60 19.28 -28.14
N ASN A 47 -71.43 18.40 -27.57
CA ASN A 47 -71.73 17.00 -27.91
C ASN A 47 -71.87 16.67 -29.41
N ARG A 48 -71.35 15.50 -29.84
CA ARG A 48 -72.14 14.31 -30.25
C ARG A 48 -71.29 13.13 -30.75
N ARG A 49 -71.84 11.93 -30.52
CA ARG A 49 -71.31 10.58 -30.76
C ARG A 49 -71.09 10.23 -32.24
N ALA A 50 -70.03 9.44 -32.49
CA ALA A 50 -70.01 8.11 -33.12
C ALA A 50 -68.86 7.95 -34.13
N PHE A 51 -67.96 7.00 -33.89
CA PHE A 51 -67.67 5.84 -34.74
C PHE A 51 -66.40 5.15 -34.25
N SER A 52 -66.50 3.84 -33.99
CA SER A 52 -65.39 3.01 -33.52
C SER A 52 -64.38 2.78 -34.64
N SER A 53 -63.15 3.28 -34.46
CA SER A 53 -61.98 2.70 -35.10
C SER A 53 -61.20 1.92 -34.05
N ARG A 54 -61.10 0.60 -34.24
CA ARG A 54 -60.21 -0.25 -33.46
C ARG A 54 -58.78 0.16 -33.77
N GLN A 55 -58.21 1.04 -32.95
CA GLN A 55 -56.75 1.14 -32.84
C GLN A 55 -56.32 0.20 -31.73
N ASN A 56 -55.74 -0.93 -32.12
CA ASN A 56 -54.95 -1.77 -31.23
C ASN A 56 -53.76 -0.95 -30.72
N LEU A 57 -53.96 -0.20 -29.65
CA LEU A 57 -52.89 0.34 -28.83
C LEU A 57 -52.30 -0.84 -28.06
N VAL A 58 -51.36 -1.55 -28.71
CA VAL A 58 -50.36 -2.31 -27.97
C VAL A 58 -49.50 -1.27 -27.28
N ALA A 59 -49.94 -0.84 -26.09
CA ALA A 59 -49.08 -0.18 -25.14
C ALA A 59 -47.99 -1.20 -24.79
N ARG A 60 -46.88 -1.17 -25.54
CA ARG A 60 -45.61 -1.71 -25.06
C ARG A 60 -45.31 -0.93 -23.80
N ALA A 61 -45.70 -1.47 -22.65
CA ALA A 61 -45.07 -1.13 -21.40
C ALA A 61 -43.59 -1.47 -21.60
N CYS A 62 -42.79 -0.47 -21.96
CA CYS A 62 -41.35 -0.53 -21.75
C CYS A 62 -41.17 -0.56 -20.24
N ILE A 63 -41.24 -1.76 -19.67
CA ILE A 63 -40.69 -2.02 -18.35
C ILE A 63 -39.19 -1.86 -18.56
N SER A 64 -38.67 -0.66 -18.36
CA SER A 64 -37.23 -0.47 -18.23
C SER A 64 -36.83 -1.15 -16.93
N MET A 65 -36.41 -2.41 -17.01
CA MET A 65 -35.79 -3.06 -15.87
C MET A 65 -34.50 -2.30 -15.59
N GLU A 66 -34.42 -1.66 -14.41
CA GLU A 66 -33.19 -1.03 -13.96
C GLU A 66 -32.14 -2.12 -13.71
N VAL A 67 -30.91 -1.85 -14.15
CA VAL A 67 -29.77 -2.74 -13.92
C VAL A 67 -29.44 -2.69 -12.43
N ASP A 68 -29.30 -3.86 -11.80
CA ASP A 68 -28.76 -3.95 -10.44
C ASP A 68 -27.28 -3.56 -10.46
N ILE A 69 -26.97 -2.41 -9.85
CA ILE A 69 -25.63 -1.83 -9.75
C ILE A 69 -24.96 -2.12 -8.40
N SER A 70 -25.52 -3.04 -7.60
CA SER A 70 -24.94 -3.40 -6.30
C SER A 70 -23.57 -4.07 -6.46
N LEU A 71 -22.65 -3.72 -5.57
CA LEU A 71 -21.34 -4.38 -5.46
C LEU A 71 -21.39 -5.47 -4.40
N SER A 72 -20.51 -6.46 -4.54
CA SER A 72 -20.42 -7.55 -3.55
C SER A 72 -20.18 -7.02 -2.13
N PRO A 73 -20.75 -7.65 -1.08
CA PRO A 73 -20.55 -7.23 0.30
C PRO A 73 -19.07 -7.14 0.71
N ARG A 74 -18.24 -8.05 0.18
CA ARG A 74 -16.80 -8.08 0.46
C ARG A 74 -16.08 -6.84 -0.05
N VAL A 75 -16.37 -6.40 -1.28
CA VAL A 75 -15.81 -5.15 -1.83
C VAL A 75 -16.30 -3.94 -1.03
N ASN A 76 -17.58 -3.91 -0.67
CA ASN A 76 -18.13 -2.81 0.15
C ASN A 76 -17.55 -2.74 1.57
N SER A 77 -17.04 -3.86 2.10
CA SER A 77 -16.43 -3.91 3.44
C SER A 77 -14.98 -3.42 3.49
N VAL A 78 -14.31 -3.28 2.34
CA VAL A 78 -12.92 -2.86 2.25
C VAL A 78 -12.83 -1.34 2.18
N LYS A 79 -11.97 -0.76 3.03
CA LYS A 79 -11.69 0.67 3.01
C LYS A 79 -10.69 0.99 1.90
N PRO A 80 -10.88 2.07 1.13
CA PRO A 80 -9.86 2.57 0.21
C PRO A 80 -8.54 2.84 0.92
N SER A 81 -7.41 2.59 0.24
CA SER A 81 -6.10 2.84 0.82
C SER A 81 -5.82 4.35 0.92
N LYS A 82 -5.79 4.89 2.14
CA LYS A 82 -5.45 6.30 2.39
C LYS A 82 -4.06 6.67 1.85
N THR A 83 -3.09 5.75 1.87
CA THR A 83 -1.76 5.98 1.27
C THR A 83 -1.85 6.25 -0.23
N VAL A 84 -2.68 5.48 -0.96
CA VAL A 84 -2.88 5.66 -2.40
C VAL A 84 -3.60 6.98 -2.67
N ALA A 85 -4.72 7.23 -1.97
CA ALA A 85 -5.50 8.46 -2.14
C ALA A 85 -4.66 9.75 -1.95
N ILE A 86 -3.80 9.80 -0.92
CA ILE A 86 -2.93 10.97 -0.69
C ILE A 86 -1.83 11.08 -1.75
N THR A 87 -1.28 9.97 -2.21
CA THR A 87 -0.28 9.97 -3.29
C THR A 87 -0.88 10.51 -4.59
N ASP A 88 -2.13 10.13 -4.89
CA ASP A 88 -2.86 10.61 -6.07
C ASP A 88 -3.20 12.09 -5.95
N GLN A 89 -3.67 12.55 -4.78
CA GLN A 89 -3.94 13.97 -4.51
C GLN A 89 -2.66 14.82 -4.64
N ALA A 90 -1.54 14.37 -4.09
CA ALA A 90 -0.26 15.07 -4.23
C ALA A 90 0.20 15.11 -5.69
N THR A 91 -0.04 14.06 -6.46
CA THR A 91 0.27 14.01 -7.90
C THR A 91 -0.59 14.99 -8.69
N ALA A 92 -1.90 15.06 -8.40
CA ALA A 92 -2.81 16.01 -9.04
C ALA A 92 -2.42 17.47 -8.75
N LEU A 93 -1.97 17.78 -7.52
CA LEU A 93 -1.48 19.11 -7.16
C LEU A 93 -0.21 19.48 -7.95
N VAL A 94 0.74 18.56 -8.08
CA VAL A 94 1.95 18.76 -8.89
C VAL A 94 1.60 18.98 -10.36
N GLN A 95 0.66 18.20 -10.91
CA GLN A 95 0.17 18.39 -12.29
C GLN A 95 -0.55 19.73 -12.49
N ALA A 96 -1.20 20.25 -11.45
CA ALA A 96 -1.79 21.59 -11.43
C ALA A 96 -0.78 22.73 -11.22
N GLY A 97 0.53 22.42 -11.18
CA GLY A 97 1.59 23.41 -11.01
C GLY A 97 1.87 23.81 -9.56
N VAL A 98 1.28 23.14 -8.58
CA VAL A 98 1.54 23.38 -7.15
C VAL A 98 2.71 22.49 -6.69
N PRO A 99 3.84 23.07 -6.26
CA PRO A 99 5.01 22.29 -5.84
C PRO A 99 4.75 21.61 -4.49
N VAL A 100 4.60 20.28 -4.51
CA VAL A 100 4.38 19.44 -3.31
C VAL A 100 5.58 18.53 -3.05
N ILE A 101 6.07 18.52 -1.81
CA ILE A 101 7.06 17.54 -1.35
C ILE A 101 6.32 16.25 -0.99
N ARG A 102 6.64 15.15 -1.68
CA ARG A 102 5.95 13.86 -1.56
C ARG A 102 6.71 12.93 -0.62
N LEU A 103 6.25 12.81 0.63
CA LEU A 103 6.81 11.89 1.63
C LEU A 103 5.80 10.80 2.04
N ALA A 104 4.75 10.61 1.24
CA ALA A 104 3.71 9.63 1.48
C ALA A 104 4.11 8.22 1.03
N ALA A 105 4.62 8.06 -0.19
CA ALA A 105 4.92 6.76 -0.78
C ALA A 105 6.21 6.15 -0.20
N GLY A 106 6.20 4.82 -0.08
CA GLY A 106 7.30 4.04 0.45
C GLY A 106 8.23 3.49 -0.62
N GLU A 107 8.75 4.36 -1.46
CA GLU A 107 9.55 4.05 -2.65
C GLU A 107 10.95 4.64 -2.51
N PRO A 108 12.02 3.83 -2.59
CA PRO A 108 13.40 4.31 -2.69
C PRO A 108 13.56 5.34 -3.82
N ASP A 109 14.32 6.40 -3.56
CA ASP A 109 14.71 7.42 -4.55
C ASP A 109 15.98 7.02 -5.35
N PHE A 110 16.48 5.81 -5.14
CA PHE A 110 17.55 5.21 -5.91
C PHE A 110 16.98 4.54 -7.16
N ASP A 111 17.76 4.56 -8.24
CA ASP A 111 17.48 3.69 -9.39
C ASP A 111 17.74 2.22 -9.02
N THR A 112 17.08 1.31 -9.74
CA THR A 112 17.41 -0.12 -9.68
C THR A 112 18.90 -0.31 -10.03
N PRO A 113 19.70 -1.03 -9.21
CA PRO A 113 21.13 -1.24 -9.47
C PRO A 113 21.43 -1.72 -10.90
N ALA A 114 22.47 -1.18 -11.53
CA ALA A 114 22.76 -1.41 -12.95
C ALA A 114 22.81 -2.89 -13.37
N PRO A 115 23.46 -3.82 -12.62
CA PRO A 115 23.45 -5.24 -12.99
C PRO A 115 22.06 -5.87 -13.05
N ILE A 116 21.13 -5.39 -12.20
CA ILE A 116 19.74 -5.85 -12.16
C ILE A 116 18.97 -5.32 -13.37
N ALA A 117 19.13 -4.02 -13.67
CA ALA A 117 18.51 -3.40 -14.85
C ALA A 117 18.98 -4.06 -16.15
N GLU A 118 20.29 -4.28 -16.29
CA GLU A 118 20.88 -4.97 -17.45
C GLU A 118 20.36 -6.40 -17.60
N ALA A 119 20.17 -7.14 -16.50
CA ALA A 119 19.57 -8.48 -16.56
C ALA A 119 18.12 -8.44 -17.08
N GLY A 120 17.33 -7.41 -16.70
CA GLY A 120 16.01 -7.20 -17.27
C GLY A 120 16.04 -6.84 -18.76
N ILE A 121 16.95 -5.96 -19.18
CA ILE A 121 17.15 -5.58 -20.58
C ILE A 121 17.54 -6.81 -21.41
N ASN A 122 18.48 -7.62 -20.92
CA ASN A 122 18.93 -8.83 -21.62
C ASN A 122 17.84 -9.88 -21.71
N ALA A 123 17.02 -10.04 -20.66
CA ALA A 123 15.85 -10.91 -20.71
C ALA A 123 14.88 -10.53 -21.84
N ILE A 124 14.69 -9.23 -22.10
CA ILE A 124 13.89 -8.75 -23.24
C ILE A 124 14.59 -9.11 -24.56
N ARG A 125 15.88 -8.78 -24.70
CA ARG A 125 16.67 -9.01 -25.93
C ARG A 125 16.76 -10.48 -26.32
N GLU A 126 16.88 -11.37 -25.34
CA GLU A 126 16.99 -12.82 -25.52
C GLU A 126 15.62 -13.51 -25.65
N GLY A 127 14.52 -12.76 -25.56
CA GLY A 127 13.18 -13.29 -25.74
C GLY A 127 12.66 -14.11 -24.55
N TYR A 128 13.07 -13.81 -23.31
CA TYR A 128 12.42 -14.33 -22.11
C TYR A 128 11.07 -13.65 -21.88
N THR A 129 10.13 -13.87 -22.81
CA THR A 129 8.81 -13.21 -22.89
C THR A 129 7.65 -14.20 -22.89
N ARG A 130 7.92 -15.48 -22.64
CA ARG A 130 6.94 -16.57 -22.62
C ARG A 130 6.52 -16.87 -21.18
N TYR A 131 5.45 -17.65 -21.02
CA TYR A 131 5.02 -18.10 -19.69
C TYR A 131 6.16 -18.80 -18.95
N THR A 132 6.30 -18.45 -17.68
CA THR A 132 7.16 -19.15 -16.73
C THR A 132 6.32 -20.16 -15.94
N PRO A 133 6.92 -21.11 -15.21
CA PRO A 133 6.17 -21.92 -14.26
C PRO A 133 5.40 -21.04 -13.29
N ASN A 134 4.17 -21.42 -12.95
CA ASN A 134 3.29 -20.59 -12.11
C ASN A 134 3.93 -20.19 -10.77
N ALA A 135 4.75 -21.07 -10.18
CA ALA A 135 5.45 -20.81 -8.94
C ALA A 135 6.71 -19.92 -9.07
N GLY A 136 7.12 -19.61 -10.31
CA GLY A 136 8.40 -18.99 -10.64
C GLY A 136 9.41 -19.99 -11.21
N THR A 137 10.40 -19.47 -11.95
CA THR A 137 11.48 -20.27 -12.55
C THR A 137 12.25 -21.03 -11.46
N LEU A 138 12.77 -22.22 -11.82
CA LEU A 138 13.55 -23.01 -10.88
C LEU A 138 14.82 -22.27 -10.43
N GLU A 139 15.47 -21.56 -11.35
CA GLU A 139 16.66 -20.73 -11.07
C GLU A 139 16.40 -19.73 -9.94
N LEU A 140 15.32 -18.95 -10.05
CA LEU A 140 14.98 -17.94 -9.05
C LEU A 140 14.57 -18.57 -7.72
N ARG A 141 13.75 -19.63 -7.73
CA ARG A 141 13.34 -20.32 -6.50
C ARG A 141 14.53 -20.95 -5.77
N SER A 142 15.49 -21.52 -6.51
CA SER A 142 16.73 -22.04 -5.94
C SER A 142 17.61 -20.93 -5.36
N ALA A 143 17.73 -19.79 -6.04
CA ALA A 143 18.46 -18.63 -5.52
C ALA A 143 17.81 -18.07 -4.24
N ILE A 144 16.47 -18.03 -4.17
CA ILE A 144 15.74 -17.66 -2.95
C ILE A 144 16.03 -18.65 -1.82
N CYS A 145 16.06 -19.96 -2.09
CA CYS A 145 16.43 -20.96 -1.08
C CYS A 145 17.86 -20.74 -0.55
N HIS A 146 18.80 -20.42 -1.44
CA HIS A 146 20.18 -20.11 -1.06
C HIS A 146 20.25 -18.88 -0.16
N LYS A 147 19.61 -17.78 -0.56
CA LYS A 147 19.48 -16.55 0.23
C LYS A 147 18.91 -16.84 1.62
N LEU A 148 17.78 -17.55 1.71
CA LEU A 148 17.12 -17.85 2.98
C LEU A 148 18.00 -18.71 3.91
N LYS A 149 18.83 -19.59 3.34
CA LYS A 149 19.78 -20.39 4.11
C LYS A 149 20.96 -19.54 4.60
N GLU A 150 21.56 -18.75 3.71
CA GLU A 150 22.77 -17.98 3.99
C GLU A 150 22.50 -16.82 4.94
N GLU A 151 21.42 -16.07 4.72
CA GLU A 151 21.16 -14.81 5.42
C GLU A 151 20.21 -14.98 6.61
N ASN A 152 19.30 -15.95 6.54
CA ASN A 152 18.25 -16.13 7.56
C ASN A 152 18.39 -17.45 8.33
N GLY A 153 19.32 -18.34 7.93
CA GLY A 153 19.52 -19.64 8.57
C GLY A 153 18.37 -20.63 8.37
N ILE A 154 17.52 -20.43 7.36
CA ILE A 154 16.33 -21.26 7.12
C ILE A 154 16.52 -22.12 5.87
N SER A 155 16.36 -23.43 6.01
CA SER A 155 16.46 -24.37 4.88
C SER A 155 15.09 -24.66 4.28
N TYR A 156 14.85 -24.16 3.08
CA TYR A 156 13.70 -24.49 2.26
C TYR A 156 14.13 -25.24 0.99
N THR A 157 13.18 -25.99 0.43
CA THR A 157 13.30 -26.57 -0.91
C THR A 157 12.56 -25.69 -1.94
N PRO A 158 12.91 -25.73 -3.24
CA PRO A 158 12.28 -24.84 -4.22
C PRO A 158 10.75 -24.95 -4.31
N ASP A 159 10.15 -26.10 -4.02
CA ASP A 159 8.68 -26.30 -3.98
C ASP A 159 8.01 -25.75 -2.72
N GLN A 160 8.80 -25.24 -1.78
CA GLN A 160 8.36 -24.41 -0.66
C GLN A 160 8.47 -22.91 -0.95
N ILE A 161 8.79 -22.52 -2.19
CA ILE A 161 8.88 -21.13 -2.63
C ILE A 161 7.82 -20.85 -3.70
N LEU A 162 7.07 -19.75 -3.54
CA LEU A 162 6.16 -19.21 -4.54
C LEU A 162 6.53 -17.76 -4.86
N VAL A 163 6.87 -17.48 -6.12
CA VAL A 163 7.16 -16.14 -6.62
C VAL A 163 5.88 -15.48 -7.14
N SER A 164 5.65 -14.22 -6.78
CA SER A 164 4.43 -13.46 -7.06
C SER A 164 4.75 -12.04 -7.55
N ASN A 165 3.74 -11.31 -8.02
CA ASN A 165 3.81 -9.93 -8.51
C ASN A 165 3.96 -8.91 -7.36
N GLY A 166 5.05 -9.04 -6.62
CA GLY A 166 5.38 -8.28 -5.42
C GLY A 166 4.80 -8.89 -4.13
N ALA A 167 5.41 -8.53 -3.00
CA ALA A 167 5.04 -9.05 -1.67
C ALA A 167 3.57 -8.80 -1.29
N LYS A 168 2.93 -7.75 -1.81
CA LYS A 168 1.49 -7.51 -1.60
C LYS A 168 0.62 -8.69 -2.09
N GLN A 169 0.95 -9.26 -3.26
CA GLN A 169 0.25 -10.45 -3.75
C GLN A 169 0.56 -11.66 -2.87
N SER A 170 1.82 -11.82 -2.47
CA SER A 170 2.27 -12.87 -1.56
C SER A 170 1.47 -12.88 -0.25
N ILE A 171 1.31 -11.72 0.40
CA ILE A 171 0.55 -11.59 1.66
C ILE A 171 -0.92 -11.91 1.43
N LEU A 172 -1.55 -11.33 0.40
CA LEU A 172 -2.96 -11.58 0.10
C LEU A 172 -3.25 -13.08 -0.12
N GLN A 173 -2.41 -13.76 -0.91
CA GLN A 173 -2.57 -15.19 -1.17
C GLN A 173 -2.36 -16.02 0.09
N ALA A 174 -1.38 -15.68 0.93
CA ALA A 174 -1.17 -16.34 2.21
C ALA A 174 -2.43 -16.22 3.09
N VAL A 175 -2.96 -15.00 3.27
CA VAL A 175 -4.17 -14.75 4.08
C VAL A 175 -5.37 -15.52 3.53
N LEU A 176 -5.62 -15.46 2.22
CA LEU A 176 -6.72 -16.19 1.57
C LEU A 176 -6.56 -17.72 1.65
N ALA A 177 -5.33 -18.23 1.62
CA ALA A 177 -5.07 -19.66 1.67
C ALA A 177 -5.26 -20.25 3.07
N VAL A 178 -5.02 -19.45 4.13
CA VAL A 178 -5.03 -19.98 5.50
C VAL A 178 -6.22 -19.56 6.33
N CYS A 179 -6.89 -18.45 6.03
CA CYS A 179 -8.02 -17.96 6.82
C CYS A 179 -9.35 -18.46 6.23
N SER A 180 -10.22 -18.96 7.11
CA SER A 180 -11.61 -19.27 6.80
C SER A 180 -12.54 -18.13 7.26
N PRO A 181 -13.78 -18.06 6.78
CA PRO A 181 -14.75 -17.09 7.27
C PRO A 181 -14.89 -17.12 8.79
N GLY A 182 -14.74 -15.95 9.42
CA GLY A 182 -14.83 -15.77 10.88
C GLY A 182 -13.56 -16.11 11.67
N ASP A 183 -12.51 -16.64 11.04
CA ASP A 183 -11.19 -16.76 11.68
C ASP A 183 -10.67 -15.36 12.07
N GLU A 184 -9.84 -15.30 13.12
CA GLU A 184 -9.25 -14.05 13.59
C GLU A 184 -7.80 -13.89 13.08
N VAL A 185 -7.51 -12.70 12.56
CA VAL A 185 -6.17 -12.28 12.13
C VAL A 185 -5.66 -11.22 13.11
N LEU A 186 -4.68 -11.58 13.93
CA LEU A 186 -4.08 -10.70 14.93
C LEU A 186 -3.03 -9.80 14.28
N ILE A 187 -3.17 -8.49 14.44
CA ILE A 187 -2.38 -7.47 13.74
C ILE A 187 -1.92 -6.41 14.76
N PRO A 188 -0.61 -6.35 15.09
CA PRO A 188 -0.08 -5.31 15.96
C PRO A 188 -0.21 -3.92 15.31
N ALA A 189 -0.82 -2.97 16.00
CA ALA A 189 -0.85 -1.55 15.59
C ALA A 189 0.33 -0.80 16.21
N PRO A 190 0.99 0.11 15.49
CA PRO A 190 0.67 0.55 14.13
C PRO A 190 1.03 -0.49 13.05
N PHE A 191 0.12 -0.73 12.11
CA PHE A 191 0.24 -1.77 11.08
C PHE A 191 0.32 -1.20 9.67
N TRP A 192 0.86 -1.95 8.72
CA TRP A 192 0.74 -1.58 7.31
C TRP A 192 -0.72 -1.66 6.85
N VAL A 193 -1.21 -0.55 6.27
CA VAL A 193 -2.62 -0.29 5.92
C VAL A 193 -3.36 -1.45 5.25
N SER A 194 -2.69 -2.31 4.48
CA SER A 194 -3.36 -3.37 3.73
C SER A 194 -3.67 -4.62 4.55
N TYR A 195 -3.03 -4.86 5.70
CA TYR A 195 -3.25 -6.10 6.47
C TYR A 195 -4.70 -6.27 6.90
N MET A 196 -5.31 -5.21 7.45
CA MET A 196 -6.71 -5.21 7.87
C MET A 196 -7.66 -5.53 6.71
N GLU A 197 -7.42 -4.92 5.55
CA GLU A 197 -8.27 -5.09 4.38
C GLU A 197 -8.09 -6.49 3.76
N MET A 198 -6.88 -7.05 3.77
CA MET A 198 -6.63 -8.42 3.31
C MET A 198 -7.32 -9.46 4.19
N ALA A 199 -7.38 -9.25 5.50
CA ALA A 199 -8.16 -10.10 6.40
C ALA A 199 -9.65 -10.05 6.05
N ARG A 200 -10.22 -8.85 5.85
CA ARG A 200 -11.63 -8.70 5.42
C ARG A 200 -11.92 -9.34 4.06
N LEU A 201 -10.98 -9.24 3.12
CA LEU A 201 -11.09 -9.92 1.81
C LEU A 201 -11.10 -11.46 1.91
N ALA A 202 -10.66 -12.02 3.03
CA ALA A 202 -10.73 -13.45 3.33
C ALA A 202 -11.97 -13.82 4.17
N ASP A 203 -12.90 -12.88 4.38
CA ASP A 203 -14.01 -12.97 5.35
C ASP A 203 -13.53 -13.26 6.78
N ALA A 204 -12.27 -12.93 7.08
CA ALA A 204 -11.68 -13.05 8.41
C ALA A 204 -11.87 -11.75 9.21
N ASN A 205 -11.83 -11.88 10.54
CA ASN A 205 -11.97 -10.79 11.48
C ASN A 205 -10.59 -10.26 11.87
N PRO A 206 -10.21 -9.03 11.45
CA PRO A 206 -8.97 -8.46 11.93
C PRO A 206 -9.09 -8.02 13.39
N VAL A 207 -8.15 -8.47 14.22
CA VAL A 207 -8.05 -8.15 15.65
C VAL A 207 -6.79 -7.32 15.87
N ILE A 208 -6.98 -6.05 16.24
CA ILE A 208 -5.86 -5.12 16.44
C ILE A 208 -5.26 -5.35 17.83
N ILE A 209 -3.94 -5.55 17.90
CA ILE A 209 -3.19 -5.57 19.15
C ILE A 209 -2.48 -4.21 19.30
N PRO A 210 -2.92 -3.30 20.19
CA PRO A 210 -2.28 -2.01 20.34
C PRO A 210 -0.85 -2.17 20.89
N THR A 211 0.05 -1.29 20.45
CA THR A 211 1.39 -1.12 21.02
C THR A 211 1.59 0.34 21.41
N ASN A 212 2.62 0.62 22.20
CA ASN A 212 2.87 1.98 22.69
C ASN A 212 4.15 2.57 22.11
N LEU A 213 4.15 3.88 21.92
CA LEU A 213 5.34 4.65 21.55
C LEU A 213 6.49 4.44 22.55
N SER A 214 6.19 4.37 23.86
CA SER A 214 7.17 4.15 24.94
C SER A 214 7.92 2.83 24.81
N ASP A 215 7.30 1.83 24.19
CA ASP A 215 7.86 0.49 23.98
C ASP A 215 8.40 0.34 22.54
N ASN A 216 8.66 1.47 21.87
CA ASN A 216 9.06 1.54 20.46
C ASN A 216 8.10 0.79 19.53
N PHE A 217 6.80 0.79 19.85
CA PHE A 217 5.77 0.05 19.13
C PHE A 217 6.05 -1.46 18.98
N ILE A 218 6.82 -2.04 19.89
CA ILE A 218 7.02 -3.48 19.98
C ILE A 218 5.83 -4.08 20.73
N MET A 219 5.22 -5.12 20.17
CA MET A 219 4.10 -5.81 20.80
C MET A 219 4.53 -6.50 22.09
N ASP A 220 3.75 -6.28 23.16
CA ASP A 220 3.86 -7.04 24.41
C ASP A 220 3.37 -8.49 24.21
N PRO A 221 4.22 -9.51 24.42
CA PRO A 221 3.80 -10.91 24.38
C PRO A 221 2.66 -11.24 25.36
N GLY A 222 2.59 -10.59 26.53
CA GLY A 222 1.53 -10.81 27.51
C GLY A 222 0.16 -10.37 26.98
N LEU A 223 0.13 -9.21 26.32
CA LEU A 223 -1.08 -8.73 25.64
C LEU A 223 -1.51 -9.68 24.51
N LEU A 224 -0.58 -10.16 23.68
CA LEU A 224 -0.88 -11.18 22.66
C LEU A 224 -1.59 -12.39 23.29
N GLU A 225 -1.02 -12.96 24.35
CA GLU A 225 -1.58 -14.14 25.01
C GLU A 225 -3.00 -13.89 25.55
N SER A 226 -3.25 -12.71 26.12
CA SER A 226 -4.58 -12.34 26.64
C SER A 226 -5.64 -12.15 25.55
N MET A 227 -5.22 -11.89 24.31
CA MET A 227 -6.11 -11.63 23.18
C MET A 227 -6.39 -12.87 22.32
N LEU A 228 -5.71 -13.99 22.58
CA LEU A 228 -5.94 -15.23 21.83
C LEU A 228 -7.29 -15.84 22.16
N THR A 229 -7.96 -16.31 21.12
CA THR A 229 -9.21 -17.07 21.20
C THR A 229 -9.09 -18.38 20.43
N GLU A 230 -10.11 -19.24 20.52
CA GLU A 230 -10.17 -20.44 19.68
C GLU A 230 -10.23 -20.14 18.17
N LYS A 231 -10.66 -18.92 17.78
CA LYS A 231 -10.74 -18.45 16.39
C LYS A 231 -9.44 -17.84 15.88
N SER A 232 -8.49 -17.55 16.77
CA SER A 232 -7.17 -17.02 16.41
C SER A 232 -6.46 -17.95 15.43
N ARG A 233 -6.25 -17.45 14.21
CA ARG A 233 -5.73 -18.24 13.09
C ARG A 233 -4.38 -17.76 12.58
N LEU A 234 -4.20 -16.45 12.48
CA LEU A 234 -3.02 -15.88 11.87
C LEU A 234 -2.54 -14.66 12.66
N LEU A 235 -1.29 -14.66 13.09
CA LEU A 235 -0.60 -13.47 13.59
C LEU A 235 0.24 -12.88 12.44
N ILE A 236 0.12 -11.59 12.19
CA ILE A 236 0.99 -10.88 11.23
C ILE A 236 2.08 -10.14 11.99
N LEU A 237 3.34 -10.43 11.67
CA LEU A 237 4.51 -9.71 12.16
C LEU A 237 5.22 -9.02 11.00
N CYS A 238 5.53 -7.74 11.16
CA CYS A 238 6.28 -6.95 10.18
C CYS A 238 7.52 -6.38 10.85
N SER A 239 8.71 -6.85 10.46
CA SER A 239 9.97 -6.45 11.07
C SER A 239 11.10 -6.49 10.05
N PRO A 240 11.79 -5.35 9.77
CA PRO A 240 11.49 -4.00 10.25
C PRO A 240 10.11 -3.49 9.84
N SER A 241 9.45 -2.72 10.72
CA SER A 241 8.04 -2.35 10.58
C SER A 241 7.79 -1.18 9.63
N ASN A 242 6.69 -1.26 8.88
CA ASN A 242 5.98 -0.13 8.30
C ASN A 242 4.65 0.02 9.06
N PRO A 243 4.41 1.13 9.78
CA PRO A 243 4.98 2.46 9.57
C PRO A 243 6.10 2.90 10.52
N THR A 244 6.45 2.11 11.54
CA THR A 244 7.20 2.61 12.70
C THR A 244 8.72 2.55 12.55
N GLY A 245 9.23 1.71 11.66
CA GLY A 245 10.66 1.41 11.55
C GLY A 245 11.20 0.58 12.72
N SER A 246 10.35 0.09 13.62
CA SER A 246 10.74 -0.77 14.74
C SER A 246 11.26 -2.12 14.24
N VAL A 247 12.27 -2.65 14.92
CA VAL A 247 12.82 -3.98 14.68
C VAL A 247 12.59 -4.82 15.93
N TYR A 248 11.93 -5.96 15.77
CA TYR A 248 11.67 -6.86 16.89
C TYR A 248 12.98 -7.45 17.41
N PRO A 249 13.32 -7.26 18.70
CA PRO A 249 14.45 -7.95 19.30
C PRO A 249 14.21 -9.46 19.30
N LYS A 250 15.26 -10.25 19.03
CA LYS A 250 15.19 -11.72 19.03
C LYS A 250 14.51 -12.29 20.28
N LYS A 251 14.82 -11.74 21.45
CA LYS A 251 14.25 -12.17 22.73
C LYS A 251 12.71 -12.06 22.75
N VAL A 252 12.16 -10.95 22.25
CA VAL A 252 10.71 -10.75 22.17
C VAL A 252 10.08 -11.73 21.18
N LEU A 253 10.73 -11.96 20.03
CA LEU A 253 10.25 -12.96 19.07
C LEU A 253 10.29 -14.38 19.64
N GLU A 254 11.29 -14.73 20.45
CA GLU A 254 11.34 -16.02 21.16
C GLU A 254 10.18 -16.18 22.15
N ASP A 255 9.80 -15.11 22.85
CA ASP A 255 8.67 -15.15 23.79
C ASP A 255 7.32 -15.24 23.04
N ILE A 256 7.16 -14.53 21.91
CA ILE A 256 6.03 -14.70 21.00
C ILE A 256 5.98 -16.12 20.44
N ALA A 257 7.11 -16.69 20.01
CA ALA A 257 7.19 -18.05 19.47
C ALA A 257 6.74 -19.11 20.49
N LYS A 258 7.10 -18.94 21.78
CA LYS A 258 6.61 -19.82 22.85
C LYS A 258 5.10 -19.77 23.01
N ILE A 259 4.49 -18.59 22.87
CA ILE A 259 3.03 -18.44 22.89
C ILE A 259 2.46 -19.17 21.67
N VAL A 260 2.91 -18.83 20.47
CA VAL A 260 2.43 -19.45 19.22
C VAL A 260 2.51 -20.97 19.25
N ALA A 261 3.59 -21.54 19.80
CA ALA A 261 3.78 -22.99 19.91
C ALA A 261 2.69 -23.69 20.75
N ARG A 262 2.11 -23.01 21.74
CA ARG A 262 1.03 -23.55 22.58
C ARG A 262 -0.33 -23.59 21.87
N HIS A 263 -0.47 -22.90 20.75
CA HIS A 263 -1.72 -22.80 20.00
C HIS A 263 -1.59 -23.49 18.63
N PRO A 264 -2.04 -24.76 18.49
CA PRO A 264 -1.77 -25.54 17.28
C PRO A 264 -2.42 -24.99 16.00
N ARG A 265 -3.50 -24.18 16.12
CA ARG A 265 -4.14 -23.53 14.96
C ARG A 265 -3.44 -22.25 14.51
N LEU A 266 -2.65 -21.62 15.39
CA LEU A 266 -2.08 -20.30 15.16
C LEU A 266 -0.87 -20.38 14.25
N LEU A 267 -0.97 -19.72 13.11
CA LEU A 267 0.10 -19.51 12.14
C LEU A 267 0.68 -18.10 12.30
N VAL A 268 1.87 -17.90 11.72
CA VAL A 268 2.50 -16.57 11.63
C VAL A 268 2.77 -16.22 10.17
N LEU A 269 2.35 -15.03 9.75
CA LEU A 269 2.83 -14.41 8.53
C LEU A 269 3.92 -13.42 8.92
N SER A 270 5.16 -13.69 8.51
CA SER A 270 6.31 -12.84 8.79
C SER A 270 6.62 -12.01 7.53
N ASP A 271 6.22 -10.74 7.51
CA ASP A 271 6.60 -9.80 6.44
C ASP A 271 7.97 -9.20 6.75
N GLU A 272 8.97 -9.67 6.00
CA GLU A 272 10.39 -9.36 6.19
C GLU A 272 10.93 -8.51 5.03
N ILE A 273 10.05 -7.83 4.27
CA ILE A 273 10.41 -7.07 3.06
C ILE A 273 11.43 -5.94 3.28
N TYR A 274 11.63 -5.51 4.53
CA TYR A 274 12.60 -4.46 4.90
C TYR A 274 13.89 -5.02 5.53
N GLU A 275 14.13 -6.33 5.55
CA GLU A 275 15.20 -6.96 6.34
C GLU A 275 16.59 -6.33 6.16
N HIS A 276 16.92 -5.87 4.95
CA HIS A 276 18.23 -5.29 4.64
C HIS A 276 18.31 -3.80 4.93
N ILE A 277 17.18 -3.12 5.10
CA ILE A 277 17.15 -1.71 5.50
C ILE A 277 17.06 -1.69 7.01
N ILE A 278 18.20 -1.93 7.65
CA ILE A 278 18.33 -2.06 9.09
C ILE A 278 19.57 -1.29 9.56
N TYR A 279 19.48 -0.66 10.73
CA TYR A 279 20.51 0.22 11.26
C TYR A 279 21.16 -0.40 12.49
N SER A 280 22.47 -0.60 12.42
CA SER A 280 23.28 -1.10 13.53
C SER A 280 23.08 -0.25 14.80
N PRO A 281 22.92 -0.88 15.99
CA PRO A 281 23.21 -2.28 16.30
C PRO A 281 22.03 -3.26 16.10
N ALA A 282 20.89 -2.82 15.56
CA ALA A 282 19.76 -3.72 15.34
C ALA A 282 20.11 -4.81 14.32
N THR A 283 19.56 -6.00 14.53
CA THR A 283 19.72 -7.16 13.64
C THR A 283 18.37 -7.77 13.31
N HIS A 284 18.25 -8.31 12.10
CA HIS A 284 17.04 -9.00 11.67
C HIS A 284 17.03 -10.43 12.21
N THR A 285 15.88 -10.92 12.61
CA THR A 285 15.67 -12.33 12.97
C THR A 285 14.40 -12.81 12.28
N SER A 286 14.56 -13.68 11.29
CA SER A 286 13.42 -14.29 10.62
C SER A 286 12.66 -15.20 11.57
N PHE A 287 11.35 -15.03 11.67
CA PHE A 287 10.54 -15.72 12.68
C PHE A 287 10.57 -17.25 12.50
N ALA A 288 10.63 -17.72 11.26
CA ALA A 288 10.72 -19.15 10.93
C ALA A 288 12.03 -19.82 11.38
N SER A 289 13.07 -19.05 11.72
CA SER A 289 14.33 -19.59 12.27
C SER A 289 14.22 -19.99 13.74
N LEU A 290 13.17 -19.56 14.43
CA LEU A 290 12.99 -19.82 15.85
C LEU A 290 12.49 -21.26 16.10
N PRO A 291 12.81 -21.87 17.25
CA PRO A 291 12.41 -23.23 17.58
C PRO A 291 10.89 -23.45 17.43
N GLY A 292 10.50 -24.47 16.67
CA GLY A 292 9.09 -24.84 16.44
C GLY A 292 8.32 -23.94 15.46
N MET A 293 8.93 -22.88 14.92
CA MET A 293 8.21 -21.90 14.10
C MET A 293 8.24 -22.20 12.60
N TYR A 294 9.19 -23.01 12.11
CA TYR A 294 9.32 -23.37 10.69
C TYR A 294 8.02 -23.94 10.08
N GLU A 295 7.36 -24.85 10.79
CA GLU A 295 6.16 -25.58 10.32
C GLU A 295 4.87 -24.73 10.28
N ARG A 296 4.91 -23.51 10.81
CA ARG A 296 3.74 -22.65 11.01
C ARG A 296 3.96 -21.19 10.57
N THR A 297 5.08 -20.91 9.92
CA THR A 297 5.43 -19.56 9.46
C THR A 297 5.37 -19.48 7.94
N LEU A 298 4.66 -18.47 7.44
CA LEU A 298 4.69 -18.03 6.06
C LEU A 298 5.58 -16.79 5.99
N THR A 299 6.84 -16.97 5.58
CA THR A 299 7.78 -15.88 5.40
C THR A 299 7.50 -15.20 4.07
N VAL A 300 7.19 -13.91 4.10
CA VAL A 300 7.02 -13.07 2.91
C VAL A 300 8.16 -12.09 2.82
N ASN A 301 8.73 -11.97 1.62
CA ASN A 301 9.78 -11.01 1.33
C ASN A 301 9.80 -10.72 -0.19
N GLY A 302 10.77 -9.96 -0.69
CA GLY A 302 10.85 -9.55 -2.08
C GLY A 302 11.89 -8.48 -2.35
N PHE A 303 11.78 -7.88 -3.53
CA PHE A 303 12.89 -7.11 -4.10
C PHE A 303 12.67 -5.60 -4.06
N SER A 304 11.44 -5.17 -3.76
CA SER A 304 11.01 -3.79 -3.94
C SER A 304 11.79 -2.76 -3.11
N LYS A 305 12.28 -3.15 -1.93
CA LYS A 305 12.83 -2.21 -0.95
C LYS A 305 14.35 -2.26 -0.93
N ALA A 306 14.92 -3.44 -0.73
CA ALA A 306 16.36 -3.64 -0.69
C ALA A 306 17.05 -3.24 -2.00
N PHE A 307 16.43 -3.52 -3.16
CA PHE A 307 17.05 -3.34 -4.47
C PHE A 307 16.44 -2.21 -5.30
N ALA A 308 15.62 -1.34 -4.71
CA ALA A 308 14.88 -0.29 -5.42
C ALA A 308 14.10 -0.81 -6.65
N MET A 309 13.43 -1.96 -6.49
CA MET A 309 12.67 -2.64 -7.56
C MET A 309 11.13 -2.53 -7.40
N THR A 310 10.63 -1.40 -6.90
CA THR A 310 9.19 -1.17 -6.65
C THR A 310 8.32 -1.44 -7.88
N GLY A 311 8.70 -0.88 -9.03
CA GLY A 311 7.98 -0.99 -10.31
C GLY A 311 8.09 -2.35 -11.00
N TRP A 312 9.07 -3.19 -10.63
CA TRP A 312 9.26 -4.51 -11.24
C TRP A 312 8.24 -5.55 -10.76
N ARG A 313 7.61 -5.29 -9.61
CA ARG A 313 6.58 -6.14 -9.00
C ARG A 313 7.08 -7.57 -8.76
N LEU A 314 8.12 -7.75 -7.95
CA LEU A 314 8.63 -9.09 -7.61
C LEU A 314 8.72 -9.32 -6.10
N GLY A 315 8.12 -10.42 -5.64
CA GLY A 315 8.16 -10.87 -4.25
C GLY A 315 7.92 -12.38 -4.17
N TYR A 316 8.01 -12.95 -2.97
CA TYR A 316 7.87 -14.38 -2.76
C TYR A 316 7.28 -14.73 -1.40
N ILE A 317 6.71 -15.94 -1.31
CA ILE A 317 6.35 -16.63 -0.07
C ILE A 317 7.31 -17.83 0.07
N ALA A 318 7.82 -18.05 1.27
CA ALA A 318 8.49 -19.28 1.69
C ALA A 318 7.76 -19.87 2.92
N GLY A 319 7.55 -21.18 2.96
CA GLY A 319 6.88 -21.80 4.12
C GLY A 319 6.58 -23.29 3.95
N PRO A 320 5.70 -23.85 4.80
CA PRO A 320 5.29 -25.25 4.70
C PRO A 320 4.69 -25.57 3.34
N LYS A 321 5.15 -26.67 2.72
CA LYS A 321 4.82 -27.07 1.35
C LYS A 321 3.32 -27.03 1.04
N HIS A 322 2.48 -27.51 1.97
CA HIS A 322 1.04 -27.57 1.75
C HIS A 322 0.38 -26.19 1.70
N PHE A 323 0.82 -25.22 2.52
CA PHE A 323 0.33 -23.84 2.44
C PHE A 323 0.82 -23.14 1.16
N VAL A 324 2.10 -23.32 0.81
CA VAL A 324 2.66 -22.75 -0.42
C VAL A 324 1.96 -23.31 -1.67
N ALA A 325 1.66 -24.61 -1.69
CA ALA A 325 0.89 -25.23 -2.75
C ALA A 325 -0.54 -24.66 -2.87
N ALA A 326 -1.20 -24.37 -1.73
CA ALA A 326 -2.50 -23.70 -1.71
C ALA A 326 -2.43 -22.28 -2.27
N CYS A 327 -1.42 -21.48 -1.87
CA CYS A 327 -1.18 -20.16 -2.46
C CYS A 327 -0.92 -20.25 -3.98
N ASN A 328 -0.16 -21.25 -4.42
CA ASN A 328 0.13 -21.47 -5.85
C ASN A 328 -1.15 -21.80 -6.64
N LYS A 329 -2.08 -22.58 -6.05
CA LYS A 329 -3.40 -22.84 -6.63
C LYS A 329 -4.25 -21.57 -6.76
N ILE A 330 -4.20 -20.66 -5.78
CA ILE A 330 -4.86 -19.35 -5.89
C ILE A 330 -4.21 -18.53 -7.03
N GLN A 331 -2.88 -18.50 -7.09
CA GLN A 331 -2.13 -17.76 -8.10
C GLN A 331 -2.45 -18.21 -9.53
N SER A 332 -2.59 -19.52 -9.77
CA SER A 332 -2.88 -20.05 -11.10
C SER A 332 -4.23 -19.60 -11.66
N HIS A 333 -5.16 -19.17 -10.80
CA HIS A 333 -6.45 -18.62 -11.19
C HIS A 333 -6.53 -17.10 -11.05
N SER A 334 -5.47 -16.44 -10.58
CA SER A 334 -5.45 -14.99 -10.35
C SER A 334 -4.61 -14.24 -11.38
N THR A 335 -3.37 -14.68 -11.61
CA THR A 335 -2.40 -13.93 -12.42
C THR A 335 -1.53 -14.77 -13.33
N SER A 336 -1.49 -16.10 -13.15
CA SER A 336 -0.34 -16.92 -13.56
C SER A 336 0.95 -16.50 -12.82
N GLY A 337 2.13 -16.98 -13.26
CA GLY A 337 3.42 -16.61 -12.69
C GLY A 337 3.78 -15.13 -12.92
N ALA A 338 4.67 -14.59 -12.07
CA ALA A 338 5.18 -13.22 -12.20
C ALA A 338 5.92 -12.99 -13.53
N SER A 339 6.08 -11.72 -13.91
CA SER A 339 6.79 -11.32 -15.14
C SER A 339 8.13 -12.04 -15.30
N SER A 340 8.34 -12.68 -16.45
CA SER A 340 9.58 -13.40 -16.80
C SER A 340 10.81 -12.49 -16.74
N ILE A 341 10.65 -11.23 -17.18
CA ILE A 341 11.69 -10.20 -17.16
C ILE A 341 12.06 -9.84 -15.72
N ALA A 342 11.05 -9.62 -14.87
CA ALA A 342 11.28 -9.32 -13.46
C ALA A 342 11.96 -10.50 -12.75
N GLN A 343 11.61 -11.75 -13.07
CA GLN A 343 12.26 -12.91 -12.48
C GLN A 343 13.75 -13.01 -12.82
N LYS A 344 14.16 -12.68 -14.06
CA LYS A 344 15.58 -12.61 -14.43
C LYS A 344 16.31 -11.47 -13.71
N ALA A 345 15.68 -10.31 -13.58
CA ALA A 345 16.23 -9.21 -12.78
C ALA A 345 16.37 -9.58 -11.30
N GLY A 346 15.37 -10.27 -10.71
CA GLY A 346 15.43 -10.76 -9.34
C GLY A 346 16.54 -11.78 -9.10
N LEU A 347 16.83 -12.62 -10.10
CA LEU A 347 17.97 -13.54 -10.03
C LEU A 347 19.29 -12.77 -9.99
N ALA A 348 19.45 -11.74 -10.82
CA ALA A 348 20.63 -10.87 -10.77
C ALA A 348 20.74 -10.09 -9.45
N ALA A 349 19.61 -9.71 -8.85
CA ALA A 349 19.58 -9.05 -7.54
C ALA A 349 20.13 -9.95 -6.43
N LEU A 350 19.70 -11.22 -6.38
CA LEU A 350 20.28 -12.20 -5.44
C LEU A 350 21.74 -12.55 -5.78
N GLY A 351 22.13 -12.38 -7.05
CA GLY A 351 23.51 -12.54 -7.51
C GLY A 351 24.47 -11.42 -7.08
N LEU A 352 23.98 -10.33 -6.47
CA LEU A 352 24.83 -9.27 -5.91
C LEU A 352 25.60 -9.71 -4.65
N GLY A 353 25.26 -10.89 -4.09
CA GLY A 353 25.90 -11.48 -2.92
C GLY A 353 25.15 -11.21 -1.62
N TYR A 354 25.75 -11.64 -0.50
CA TYR A 354 25.16 -11.54 0.84
C TYR A 354 24.60 -10.14 1.13
N ALA A 355 23.34 -10.08 1.52
CA ALA A 355 22.58 -8.87 1.81
C ALA A 355 22.58 -7.83 0.67
N GLY A 356 22.79 -8.27 -0.57
CA GLY A 356 22.88 -7.43 -1.77
C GLY A 356 24.18 -6.63 -1.92
N GLY A 357 25.20 -6.93 -1.11
CA GLY A 357 26.55 -6.38 -1.22
C GLY A 357 26.62 -4.85 -1.10
N GLU A 358 27.60 -4.26 -1.79
CA GLU A 358 27.88 -2.82 -1.68
C GLU A 358 26.74 -1.94 -2.20
N ALA A 359 25.96 -2.43 -3.18
CA ALA A 359 24.83 -1.68 -3.73
C ALA A 359 23.77 -1.40 -2.66
N VAL A 360 23.41 -2.43 -1.88
CA VAL A 360 22.46 -2.28 -0.78
C VAL A 360 23.09 -1.54 0.40
N ALA A 361 24.35 -1.82 0.74
CA ALA A 361 25.06 -1.11 1.81
C ALA A 361 25.11 0.41 1.58
N THR A 362 25.33 0.84 0.33
CA THR A 362 25.29 2.26 -0.06
C THR A 362 23.93 2.89 0.19
N MET A 363 22.84 2.21 -0.20
CA MET A 363 21.47 2.69 0.05
C MET A 363 21.17 2.76 1.55
N VAL A 364 21.55 1.74 2.32
CA VAL A 364 21.33 1.71 3.79
C VAL A 364 22.08 2.84 4.49
N LYS A 365 23.32 3.13 4.09
CA LYS A 365 24.11 4.25 4.62
C LYS A 365 23.40 5.59 4.38
N ALA A 366 22.91 5.80 3.16
CA ALA A 366 22.18 7.02 2.81
C ALA A 366 20.84 7.13 3.57
N PHE A 367 20.09 6.04 3.71
CA PHE A 367 18.88 6.04 4.53
C PHE A 367 19.15 6.33 6.00
N ARG A 368 20.27 5.83 6.55
CA ARG A 368 20.68 6.13 7.92
C ARG A 368 21.00 7.62 8.10
N GLU A 369 21.75 8.24 7.19
CA GLU A 369 22.02 9.68 7.23
C GLU A 369 20.72 10.51 7.22
N ARG A 370 19.77 10.13 6.36
CA ARG A 370 18.46 10.79 6.27
C ARG A 370 17.63 10.62 7.53
N ARG A 371 17.63 9.40 8.09
CA ARG A 371 17.01 9.10 9.39
C ARG A 371 17.59 9.99 10.48
N ASP A 372 18.91 10.01 10.62
CA ASP A 372 19.62 10.75 11.66
C ASP A 372 19.32 12.25 11.57
N PHE A 373 19.27 12.78 10.34
CA PHE A 373 18.83 14.15 10.08
C PHE A 373 17.39 14.42 10.57
N LEU A 374 16.43 13.55 10.22
CA LEU A 374 15.03 13.74 10.63
C LEU A 374 14.85 13.59 12.14
N VAL A 375 15.45 12.57 12.75
CA VAL A 375 15.42 12.32 14.19
C VAL A 375 15.95 13.54 14.94
N LYS A 376 17.11 14.07 14.56
CA LYS A 376 17.65 15.30 15.15
C LYS A 376 16.67 16.47 14.96
N SER A 377 16.22 16.69 13.73
CA SER A 377 15.45 17.90 13.40
C SER A 377 14.06 17.96 14.01
N PHE A 378 13.38 16.81 14.10
CA PHE A 378 12.07 16.70 14.74
C PHE A 378 12.18 16.62 16.27
N GLY A 379 13.26 16.07 16.82
CA GLY A 379 13.51 16.04 18.26
C GLY A 379 13.73 17.41 18.88
N GLU A 380 14.07 18.42 18.06
CA GLU A 380 14.19 19.82 18.47
C GLU A 380 12.83 20.57 18.47
N ILE A 381 11.75 19.96 17.97
CA ILE A 381 10.43 20.61 17.90
C ILE A 381 9.62 20.26 19.15
N GLU A 382 9.20 21.28 19.89
CA GLU A 382 8.37 21.12 21.09
C GLU A 382 7.10 20.29 20.81
N GLY A 383 6.72 19.42 21.74
CA GLY A 383 5.50 18.62 21.64
C GLY A 383 5.53 17.47 20.63
N VAL A 384 6.57 17.36 19.78
CA VAL A 384 6.77 16.23 18.86
C VAL A 384 7.41 15.07 19.60
N LYS A 385 6.83 13.87 19.48
CA LYS A 385 7.41 12.63 20.02
C LYS A 385 7.52 11.59 18.93
N PHE A 386 8.51 10.71 19.02
CA PHE A 386 8.68 9.58 18.11
C PHE A 386 9.62 8.54 18.72
N SER A 387 9.58 7.34 18.19
CA SER A 387 10.58 6.29 18.45
C SER A 387 11.65 6.36 17.35
N GLU A 388 12.93 6.31 17.70
CA GLU A 388 14.00 6.26 16.70
C GLU A 388 13.89 4.94 15.91
N PRO A 389 13.69 4.98 14.58
CA PRO A 389 13.51 3.77 13.81
C PRO A 389 14.83 3.01 13.67
N GLN A 390 14.73 1.69 13.85
CA GLN A 390 15.85 0.75 13.80
C GLN A 390 16.00 0.10 12.41
N GLY A 391 15.01 0.28 11.53
CA GLY A 391 15.05 -0.14 10.14
C GLY A 391 13.90 0.46 9.32
N ALA A 392 13.65 -0.12 8.15
CA ALA A 392 12.78 0.44 7.11
C ALA A 392 13.22 1.88 6.73
N PHE A 393 12.32 2.69 6.18
CA PHE A 393 12.62 4.09 5.89
C PHE A 393 11.49 5.05 6.27
N TYR A 394 10.91 4.81 7.45
CA TYR A 394 9.78 5.57 7.96
C TYR A 394 10.07 6.16 9.33
N LEU A 395 9.59 7.38 9.55
CA LEU A 395 9.46 7.98 10.88
C LEU A 395 7.98 8.12 11.19
N PHE A 396 7.54 7.58 12.32
CA PHE A 396 6.16 7.67 12.80
C PHE A 396 6.12 8.65 13.96
N ILE A 397 5.69 9.87 13.67
CA ILE A 397 5.76 11.01 14.59
C ILE A 397 4.41 11.24 15.26
N ASP A 398 4.38 11.28 16.58
CA ASP A 398 3.25 11.72 17.39
C ASP A 398 3.19 13.26 17.38
N LEU A 399 2.06 13.77 16.90
CA LEU A 399 1.73 15.20 16.86
C LEU A 399 0.44 15.50 17.63
N SER A 400 -0.02 14.57 18.48
CA SER A 400 -1.28 14.69 19.21
C SER A 400 -1.33 15.90 20.16
N THR A 401 -0.17 16.38 20.63
CA THR A 401 -0.03 17.61 21.42
C THR A 401 -0.60 18.86 20.72
N TYR A 402 -0.69 18.84 19.39
CA TYR A 402 -1.21 19.95 18.59
C TYR A 402 -2.71 19.83 18.27
N TYR A 403 -3.35 18.71 18.63
CA TYR A 403 -4.76 18.47 18.34
C TYR A 403 -5.66 19.35 19.21
N GLY A 404 -6.81 19.74 18.65
CA GLY A 404 -7.75 20.70 19.25
C GLY A 404 -7.50 22.16 18.85
N THR A 405 -6.43 22.44 18.10
CA THR A 405 -6.11 23.81 17.66
C THR A 405 -7.02 24.26 16.51
N ASP A 406 -7.71 25.39 16.65
CA ASP A 406 -8.42 26.05 15.55
C ASP A 406 -7.50 27.01 14.79
N VAL A 407 -7.38 26.80 13.48
CA VAL A 407 -6.47 27.56 12.62
C VAL A 407 -7.26 28.42 11.65
N ALA A 408 -7.01 29.73 11.70
CA ALA A 408 -7.65 30.70 10.82
C ALA A 408 -7.48 30.33 9.34
N GLY A 409 -8.60 30.21 8.61
CA GLY A 409 -8.59 29.86 7.19
C GLY A 409 -8.22 28.40 6.89
N PHE A 410 -8.35 27.50 7.86
CA PHE A 410 -8.28 26.05 7.68
C PHE A 410 -9.38 25.32 8.49
N GLY A 411 -9.56 25.72 9.75
CA GLY A 411 -10.44 25.08 10.73
C GLY A 411 -9.67 24.33 11.81
N ILE A 412 -10.38 23.45 12.53
CA ILE A 412 -9.81 22.68 13.64
C ILE A 412 -8.93 21.53 13.13
N VAL A 413 -7.76 21.38 13.72
CA VAL A 413 -6.89 20.20 13.60
C VAL A 413 -7.11 19.32 14.83
N ASN A 414 -7.79 18.18 14.67
CA ASN A 414 -8.25 17.34 15.79
C ASN A 414 -7.80 15.88 15.71
N ASP A 415 -7.20 15.46 14.60
CA ASP A 415 -6.80 14.08 14.32
C ASP A 415 -5.65 14.04 13.29
N SER A 416 -5.10 12.85 13.03
CA SER A 416 -3.99 12.71 12.10
C SER A 416 -4.35 13.07 10.65
N GLU A 417 -5.62 12.94 10.27
CA GLU A 417 -6.12 13.24 8.92
C GLU A 417 -6.21 14.75 8.68
N SER A 418 -6.84 15.49 9.59
CA SER A 418 -6.89 16.94 9.59
C SER A 418 -5.49 17.55 9.71
N MET A 419 -4.58 16.96 10.48
CA MET A 419 -3.17 17.38 10.52
C MET A 419 -2.45 17.15 9.18
N CYS A 420 -2.62 15.99 8.53
CA CYS A 420 -2.04 15.75 7.21
C CYS A 420 -2.58 16.72 6.15
N ARG A 421 -3.90 16.99 6.19
CA ARG A 421 -4.55 17.96 5.30
C ARG A 421 -4.02 19.38 5.55
N TYR A 422 -3.84 19.76 6.81
CA TYR A 422 -3.23 21.03 7.20
C TYR A 422 -1.82 21.20 6.64
N LEU A 423 -0.96 20.18 6.82
CA LEU A 423 0.42 20.20 6.32
C LEU A 423 0.48 20.15 4.78
N LEU A 424 -0.47 19.48 4.12
CA LEU A 424 -0.58 19.53 2.66
C LEU A 424 -0.98 20.92 2.17
N ASP A 425 -2.00 21.53 2.78
CA ASP A 425 -2.54 22.82 2.33
C ASP A 425 -1.59 23.98 2.65
N LYS A 426 -1.03 24.03 3.86
CA LYS A 426 -0.22 25.16 4.34
C LYS A 426 1.27 25.00 4.12
N ALA A 427 1.79 23.77 4.19
CA ALA A 427 3.22 23.48 4.01
C ALA A 427 3.54 22.79 2.66
N GLN A 428 2.53 22.37 1.88
CA GLN A 428 2.71 21.61 0.64
C GLN A 428 3.61 20.38 0.85
N VAL A 429 3.40 19.68 1.96
CA VAL A 429 4.05 18.41 2.27
C VAL A 429 3.00 17.31 2.40
N ALA A 430 3.08 16.30 1.54
CA ALA A 430 2.17 15.15 1.55
C ALA A 430 2.72 14.04 2.45
N LEU A 431 1.99 13.74 3.52
CA LEU A 431 2.28 12.70 4.54
C LEU A 431 1.12 11.70 4.63
N VAL A 432 1.23 10.64 5.44
CA VAL A 432 0.12 9.69 5.63
C VAL A 432 -0.39 9.72 7.08
N PRO A 433 -1.71 9.89 7.31
CA PRO A 433 -2.29 9.95 8.65
C PRO A 433 -2.13 8.63 9.39
N GLY A 434 -1.77 8.71 10.66
CA GLY A 434 -1.59 7.58 11.57
C GLY A 434 -2.83 6.70 11.70
N GLY A 435 -4.04 7.29 11.63
CA GLY A 435 -5.29 6.55 11.65
C GLY A 435 -5.43 5.53 10.51
N ALA A 436 -4.68 5.68 9.40
CA ALA A 436 -4.60 4.66 8.34
C ALA A 436 -3.85 3.38 8.77
N PHE A 437 -3.02 3.49 9.80
CA PHE A 437 -2.18 2.43 10.35
C PHE A 437 -2.69 1.94 11.72
N GLY A 438 -3.84 2.44 12.17
CA GLY A 438 -4.45 2.05 13.45
C GLY A 438 -4.00 2.86 14.66
N ASP A 439 -3.28 3.97 14.48
CA ASP A 439 -2.86 4.86 15.57
C ASP A 439 -3.01 6.32 15.15
N ASP A 440 -4.09 6.95 15.59
CA ASP A 440 -4.47 8.30 15.16
C ASP A 440 -3.69 9.43 15.84
N THR A 441 -2.79 9.12 16.77
CA THR A 441 -1.92 10.12 17.40
C THR A 441 -0.75 10.53 16.50
N CYS A 442 -0.41 9.68 15.53
CA CYS A 442 0.80 9.79 14.75
C CYS A 442 0.59 10.17 13.28
N ILE A 443 1.68 10.48 12.59
CA ILE A 443 1.77 10.65 11.13
C ILE A 443 3.01 9.92 10.63
N ARG A 444 2.89 9.25 9.48
CA ARG A 444 4.03 8.60 8.83
C ARG A 444 4.71 9.52 7.83
N ILE A 445 6.03 9.65 7.97
CA ILE A 445 6.94 10.29 7.02
C ILE A 445 7.82 9.21 6.38
N SER A 446 7.80 9.09 5.06
CA SER A 446 8.81 8.33 4.31
C SER A 446 10.06 9.19 4.11
N TYR A 447 11.22 8.69 4.52
CA TYR A 447 12.51 9.35 4.27
C TYR A 447 13.31 8.71 3.14
N ALA A 448 12.62 7.96 2.29
CA ALA A 448 13.12 7.53 0.98
C ALA A 448 13.03 8.67 -0.06
N ALA A 449 13.64 9.80 0.26
CA ALA A 449 13.72 10.98 -0.58
C ALA A 449 15.08 11.66 -0.41
N SER A 450 15.42 12.57 -1.32
CA SER A 450 16.69 13.31 -1.25
C SER A 450 16.80 14.13 0.04
N LEU A 451 18.01 14.23 0.58
CA LEU A 451 18.27 15.03 1.80
C LEU A 451 17.83 16.50 1.64
N PRO A 452 18.03 17.20 0.50
CA PRO A 452 17.48 18.53 0.29
C PRO A 452 15.94 18.60 0.37
N SER A 453 15.23 17.59 -0.17
CA SER A 453 13.77 17.51 -0.04
C SER A 453 13.33 17.33 1.41
N LEU A 454 14.06 16.52 2.18
CA LEU A 454 13.81 16.31 3.61
C LEU A 454 14.08 17.58 4.43
N GLN A 455 15.18 18.28 4.16
CA GLN A 455 15.49 19.58 4.79
C GLN A 455 14.40 20.61 4.53
N ALA A 456 13.93 20.71 3.28
CA ALA A 456 12.83 21.59 2.92
C ALA A 456 11.52 21.18 3.63
N ALA A 457 11.20 19.88 3.69
CA ALA A 457 10.00 19.38 4.37
C ALA A 457 10.02 19.69 5.87
N VAL A 458 11.13 19.40 6.56
CA VAL A 458 11.31 19.71 7.98
C VAL A 458 11.10 21.21 8.24
N SER A 459 11.72 22.07 7.44
CA SER A 459 11.57 23.53 7.59
C SER A 459 10.12 23.97 7.43
N ARG A 460 9.42 23.47 6.41
CA ARG A 460 8.00 23.81 6.16
C ARG A 460 7.07 23.26 7.25
N ILE A 461 7.28 22.02 7.69
CA ILE A 461 6.49 21.42 8.78
C ILE A 461 6.70 22.21 10.07
N ARG A 462 7.95 22.50 10.44
CA ARG A 462 8.26 23.29 11.64
C ARG A 462 7.55 24.64 11.61
N ASN A 463 7.62 25.36 10.49
CA ASN A 463 6.95 26.66 10.35
C ASN A 463 5.41 26.55 10.43
N ALA A 464 4.82 25.49 9.89
CA ALA A 464 3.39 25.23 10.03
C ALA A 464 3.01 24.93 11.48
N LEU A 465 3.80 24.09 12.18
CA LEU A 465 3.57 23.76 13.58
C LEU A 465 3.70 24.98 14.51
N LEU A 466 4.54 25.98 14.20
CA LEU A 466 4.60 27.24 14.97
C LEU A 466 3.29 28.03 14.95
N SER A 467 2.44 27.82 13.94
CA SER A 467 1.12 28.44 13.87
C SER A 467 0.08 27.68 14.70
N LEU A 468 0.45 26.50 15.22
CA LEU A 468 -0.34 25.72 16.16
C LEU A 468 0.22 25.97 17.57
N ARG A 469 -0.64 26.14 18.57
CA ARG A 469 -0.21 26.19 19.96
C ARG A 469 -0.38 24.80 20.56
N PRO A 470 0.65 24.23 21.22
CA PRO A 470 0.46 23.06 22.08
C PRO A 470 -0.69 23.34 23.06
N VAL A 471 -1.64 22.42 23.16
CA VAL A 471 -2.79 22.53 24.08
C VAL A 471 -2.45 21.98 25.46
#